data_AF-A0A0F9LPG8-F1
#
_entry.id   AF-A0A0F9LPG8-F1
#
_cell.length_a   1.000
_cell.length_b   1.000
_cell.length_c   1.000
_cell.angle_alpha   90.00
_cell.angle_beta   90.00
_cell.angle_gamma   90.00
#
_symmetry.space_group_name_H-M   'P 1'
#
loop_
_entity.id
_entity.type
_entity.pdbx_description
1 polymer ?
#
loop_
_entity_poly.entity_id
_entity_poly.type
_entity_poly.pdbx_seq_one_letter_code
_entity_poly.pdbx_strand_id
1 'polypeptide(L)'
;MGQLGSGKTCLVKGIAEGQGVKDRKEVTSPSFVLVKQYMGRIPIYHFDAYRMKSPDEMYDIDCVEFFWSNGISIVEWADKVM
;
A
#
# COMPACT_ATOMS: atom_id res chain seq x y z
N MET A 1 5.34 -2.01 -9.75
CA MET A 1 6.58 -2.77 -10.06
C MET A 1 7.80 -1.87 -9.96
N GLY A 2 8.98 -2.43 -9.65
CA GLY A 2 10.25 -1.70 -9.63
C GLY A 2 11.22 -2.24 -8.59
N GLN A 3 12.52 -2.14 -8.85
CA GLN A 3 13.58 -2.65 -7.96
C GLN A 3 13.53 -2.01 -6.56
N LEU A 4 14.18 -2.63 -5.58
CA LEU A 4 14.37 -2.03 -4.26
C LEU A 4 15.06 -0.66 -4.42
N GLY A 5 14.56 0.36 -3.74
CA GLY A 5 15.09 1.73 -3.86
C GLY A 5 14.63 2.50 -5.11
N SER A 6 13.77 1.95 -5.98
CA SER A 6 13.27 2.64 -7.19
C SER A 6 12.29 3.81 -6.92
N GLY A 7 12.12 4.22 -5.66
CA GLY A 7 11.23 5.33 -5.30
C GLY A 7 9.75 4.97 -5.15
N LYS A 8 9.37 3.69 -5.05
CA LYS A 8 7.97 3.25 -4.87
C LYS A 8 7.27 3.95 -3.70
N THR A 9 7.88 3.93 -2.52
CA THR A 9 7.34 4.63 -1.34
C THR A 9 7.36 6.16 -1.50
N CYS A 10 8.26 6.72 -2.32
CA CYS A 10 8.25 8.15 -2.65
C CYS A 10 7.00 8.51 -3.48
N LEU A 11 6.63 7.65 -4.44
CA LEU A 11 5.40 7.79 -5.20
C LEU A 11 4.18 7.71 -4.28
N VAL A 12 4.13 6.74 -3.36
CA VAL A 12 3.02 6.63 -2.39
C VAL A 12 2.88 7.89 -1.54
N LYS A 13 3.99 8.46 -1.06
CA LYS A 13 4.00 9.75 -0.34
C LYS A 13 3.39 10.87 -1.15
N GLY A 14 3.72 10.97 -2.44
CA GLY A 14 3.15 11.99 -3.33
C GLY A 14 1.65 11.82 -3.54
N ILE A 15 1.18 10.58 -3.71
CA ILE A 15 -0.25 10.27 -3.83
C ILE A 15 -0.99 10.64 -2.54
N ALA A 16 -0.45 10.23 -1.39
CA ALA A 16 -1.03 10.51 -0.08
C ALA A 16 -1.13 12.01 0.22
N GLU A 17 -0.07 12.76 -0.09
CA GLU A 17 -0.04 14.22 0.00
C GLU A 17 -1.11 14.87 -0.90
N GLY A 18 -1.20 14.45 -2.17
CA GLY A 18 -2.23 14.92 -3.09
C GLY A 18 -3.66 14.61 -2.63
N GLN A 19 -3.84 13.50 -1.90
CA GLN A 19 -5.10 13.11 -1.28
C GLN A 19 -5.40 13.82 0.04
N GLY A 20 -4.48 14.64 0.56
CA GLY A 20 -4.69 15.43 1.77
C GLY A 20 -4.38 14.68 3.08
N VAL A 21 -3.54 13.66 3.04
CA VAL A 21 -2.96 13.08 4.26
C VAL A 21 -2.13 14.15 4.97
N LYS A 22 -2.46 14.42 6.23
CA LYS A 22 -1.94 15.59 6.97
C LYS A 22 -0.44 15.54 7.23
N ASP A 23 0.10 14.35 7.55
CA ASP A 23 1.52 14.17 7.77
C ASP A 23 2.12 13.18 6.77
N ARG A 24 2.86 13.73 5.80
CA ARG A 24 3.61 12.96 4.81
C ARG A 24 4.65 12.03 5.43
N LYS A 25 5.13 12.32 6.65
CA LYS A 25 6.12 11.48 7.35
C LYS A 25 5.53 10.18 7.88
N GLU A 26 4.22 10.12 8.10
CA GLU A 26 3.53 8.89 8.52
C GLU A 26 3.47 7.85 7.40
N VAL A 27 3.48 8.32 6.15
CA VAL A 27 3.47 7.48 4.95
C VAL A 27 4.84 6.81 4.77
N THR A 28 4.90 5.52 5.07
CA THR A 28 6.14 4.74 5.18
C THR A 28 5.86 3.33 4.68
N SER A 29 6.87 2.64 4.12
CA SER A 29 6.65 1.27 3.61
C SER A 29 6.11 0.36 4.73
N PRO A 30 5.08 -0.45 4.44
CA PRO A 30 4.48 -1.39 5.38
C PRO A 30 5.29 -2.71 5.46
N SER A 31 6.61 -2.67 5.30
CA SER A 31 7.50 -3.87 5.19
C SER A 31 7.33 -4.93 6.29
N PHE A 32 6.79 -4.57 7.45
CA PHE A 32 6.57 -5.48 8.59
C PHE A 32 5.10 -5.71 8.94
N VAL A 33 4.19 -4.84 8.49
CA VAL A 33 2.77 -4.88 8.84
C VAL A 33 1.88 -5.29 7.66
N LEU A 34 2.48 -5.55 6.49
CA LEU A 34 1.87 -5.96 5.21
C LEU A 34 0.92 -4.90 4.60
N VAL A 35 0.12 -4.24 5.42
CA VAL A 35 -0.78 -3.14 5.06
C VAL A 35 -0.67 -1.97 6.04
N LYS A 36 -0.71 -0.73 5.54
CA LYS A 36 -0.93 0.49 6.32
C LYS A 36 -2.10 1.27 5.77
N GLN A 37 -2.82 1.95 6.66
CA GLN A 37 -3.95 2.79 6.30
C GLN A 37 -3.64 4.25 6.60
N TYR A 38 -3.99 5.13 5.67
CA TYR A 38 -3.84 6.58 5.82
C TYR A 38 -5.15 7.27 5.52
N MET A 39 -5.51 8.27 6.34
CA MET A 39 -6.72 9.05 6.13
C MET A 39 -6.40 10.33 5.35
N GLY A 40 -6.85 10.38 4.10
CA GLY A 40 -6.91 11.60 3.29
C GLY A 40 -8.36 12.05 3.12
N ARG A 41 -8.70 12.57 1.93
CA ARG A 41 -10.10 12.81 1.51
C ARG A 41 -10.91 11.52 1.46
N ILE A 42 -10.26 10.44 1.03
CA ILE A 42 -10.72 9.05 1.14
C ILE A 42 -9.58 8.20 1.73
N PRO A 43 -9.88 7.02 2.31
CA PRO A 43 -8.85 6.13 2.84
C PRO A 43 -7.85 5.68 1.77
N ILE A 44 -6.59 5.54 2.17
CA ILE A 44 -5.54 4.93 1.36
C ILE A 44 -5.06 3.66 2.06
N TYR A 45 -5.03 2.56 1.32
CA TYR A 45 -4.54 1.26 1.77
C TYR A 45 -3.23 0.96 1.04
N HIS A 46 -2.11 1.04 1.76
CA HIS A 46 -0.78 0.79 1.22
C HIS A 46 -0.34 -0.63 1.58
N PHE A 47 -0.21 -1.49 0.58
CA PHE A 47 0.25 -2.86 0.70
C PHE A 47 1.71 -2.99 0.22
N ASP A 48 2.46 -3.89 0.84
CA ASP A 48 3.81 -4.27 0.39
C ASP A 48 3.94 -5.80 0.35
N ALA A 49 3.86 -6.36 -0.85
CA ALA A 49 3.93 -7.80 -1.09
C ALA A 49 5.38 -8.32 -1.19
N TYR A 50 6.40 -7.52 -0.89
CA TYR A 50 7.81 -7.91 -1.06
C TYR A 50 8.16 -9.24 -0.35
N ARG A 51 7.53 -9.52 0.79
CA ARG A 51 7.79 -10.72 1.61
C ARG A 51 6.78 -11.85 1.41
N MET A 52 5.72 -11.62 0.65
CA MET A 52 4.71 -12.65 0.39
C MET A 52 5.27 -13.72 -0.54
N LYS A 53 4.87 -14.97 -0.30
CA LYS A 53 5.31 -16.14 -1.08
C LYS A 53 4.25 -16.60 -2.07
N SER A 54 2.99 -16.27 -1.84
CA SER A 54 1.88 -16.59 -2.74
C SER A 54 0.79 -15.51 -2.70
N PRO A 55 -0.08 -15.45 -3.73
CA PRO A 55 -1.29 -14.62 -3.70
C PRO A 55 -2.21 -14.91 -2.52
N ASP A 56 -2.22 -16.14 -2.00
CA ASP A 56 -3.06 -16.56 -0.87
C ASP A 56 -2.81 -15.72 0.39
N GLU A 57 -1.55 -15.32 0.64
CA GLU A 57 -1.19 -14.47 1.78
C GLU A 57 -1.85 -13.07 1.74
N MET A 58 -2.31 -12.60 0.58
CA MET A 58 -3.11 -11.38 0.49
C MET A 58 -4.53 -11.61 1.02
N TYR A 59 -5.11 -12.79 0.77
CA TYR A 59 -6.44 -13.11 1.29
C TYR A 59 -6.42 -13.28 2.82
N ASP A 60 -5.32 -13.79 3.39
CA ASP A 60 -5.12 -13.91 4.83
C ASP A 60 -5.12 -12.56 5.58
N ILE A 61 -4.89 -11.45 4.87
CA ILE A 61 -4.95 -10.09 5.43
C ILE A 61 -6.22 -9.33 5.01
N ASP A 62 -7.27 -10.04 4.60
CA ASP A 62 -8.56 -9.49 4.19
C ASP A 62 -8.43 -8.44 3.06
N CYS A 63 -7.48 -8.63 2.12
CA CYS A 63 -7.21 -7.67 1.03
C CYS A 63 -8.47 -7.30 0.22
N VAL A 64 -9.40 -8.25 0.11
CA VAL A 64 -10.66 -8.15 -0.62
C VAL A 64 -11.50 -7.00 -0.05
N GLU A 65 -11.63 -6.89 1.27
CA GLU A 65 -12.42 -5.82 1.89
C GLU A 65 -11.88 -4.44 1.52
N PHE A 66 -10.55 -4.30 1.49
CA PHE A 66 -9.91 -3.04 1.12
C PHE A 66 -10.06 -2.74 -0.37
N PHE A 67 -9.89 -3.73 -1.25
CA PHE A 67 -9.97 -3.54 -2.70
C PHE A 67 -11.37 -3.17 -3.18
N TRP A 68 -12.41 -3.66 -2.49
CA TRP A 68 -13.81 -3.33 -2.79
C TRP A 68 -14.37 -2.17 -1.97
N SER A 69 -13.55 -1.58 -1.09
CA SER A 69 -13.94 -0.40 -0.32
C SER A 69 -13.89 0.90 -1.15
N ASN A 70 -14.48 1.97 -0.60
CA ASN A 70 -14.43 3.30 -1.22
C ASN A 70 -13.13 4.05 -0.85
N GLY A 71 -11.99 3.54 -1.30
CA GLY A 71 -10.67 4.12 -1.04
C GLY A 71 -9.65 3.80 -2.14
N ILE A 72 -8.39 4.18 -1.92
CA ILE A 72 -7.29 3.98 -2.87
C ILE A 72 -6.39 2.86 -2.35
N SER A 73 -6.36 1.75 -3.07
CA SER A 73 -5.41 0.66 -2.78
C SER A 73 -4.14 0.82 -3.61
N ILE A 74 -2.99 0.83 -2.95
CA ILE A 74 -1.66 0.93 -3.57
C ILE A 74 -0.87 -0.32 -3.18
N VAL A 75 -0.51 -1.13 -4.16
CA VAL A 75 0.21 -2.40 -3.93
C VAL A 75 1.65 -2.29 -4.46
N GLU A 76 2.62 -2.25 -3.55
CA GLU A 76 4.03 -2.45 -3.91
C GLU A 76 4.29 -3.94 -4.15
N TRP A 77 5.12 -4.25 -5.16
CA TRP A 77 5.49 -5.63 -5.55
C TRP A 77 4.32 -6.53 -5.93
N ALA A 78 3.30 -5.95 -6.59
CA ALA A 78 2.13 -6.68 -7.07
C ALA A 78 2.47 -7.91 -7.94
N ASP A 79 3.63 -7.93 -8.62
CA ASP A 79 4.13 -9.07 -9.43
C ASP A 79 4.26 -10.39 -8.65
N LYS A 80 4.30 -10.32 -7.32
CA LYS A 80 4.38 -11.51 -6.46
C LYS A 80 3.03 -12.12 -6.13
N VAL A 81 1.95 -11.37 -6.33
CA VAL A 81 0.62 -11.70 -5.79
C VAL A 81 -0.53 -11.44 -6.78
N MET A 82 -0.23 -10.98 -8.00
CA MET A 82 -1.19 -10.66 -9.07
C MET A 82 -0.71 -11.15 -10.43
#